data_AF-A0A1B2AH38-F1
#
_entry.id   AF-A0A1B2AH38-F1
#
_cell.length_a   1.000
_cell.length_b   1.000
_cell.length_c   1.000
_cell.angle_alpha   90.00
_cell.angle_beta   90.00
_cell.angle_gamma   90.00
#
_symmetry.space_group_name_H-M   'P 1'
#
loop_
_entity.id
_entity.type
_entity.pdbx_description
1 polymer ?
#
loop_
_entity_poly.entity_id
_entity_poly.type
_entity_poly.pdbx_seq_one_letter_code
_entity_poly.pdbx_strand_id
1 'polypeptide(L)'
;MNPQIRNPMERMYQRTFYYHFENKPILYGRSYTWLCYEVKIRKDPSKLPWDTGVFRGQVYSKPEHHAEMCFLSRFCGNQLPAYKRFQITWFVSWNPCPDCVVKVIEFLAEHPNVTLTISTARLYYYWGRDWQRALCRLRQAGARVKIMDYEEFAYCWENFVYNEDQSFMPWYKFDDNYAFLHRMLKEILRHLMDPDTFTSNLNNDLSVRGRHQTYLCYEVERLDNGTWVPMDQHWGFLCNQAKNVPRGDYGCHVELCFLGKVPSWQLDPAQTYRVTWFISWSPCFSWGCAEQVRAFLQENKHVRLRIFAARIYDYDPLYQEALRTLRDAGAEVSIMTYEEFEYCWDTFVDRQGRPFQPWDGLDEHSQALSGRLRAILQNQGN
;
A
#
# COMPACT_ATOMS: atom_id res chain seq x y z
N MET A 1 -2.05 27.56 -15.75
CA MET A 1 -3.47 27.99 -15.86
C MET A 1 -4.09 27.87 -14.49
N ASN A 2 -4.65 28.95 -13.97
CA ASN A 2 -5.19 29.02 -12.61
C ASN A 2 -6.45 28.13 -12.54
N PRO A 3 -6.46 26.99 -11.83
CA PRO A 3 -7.68 26.23 -11.66
C PRO A 3 -8.66 27.17 -10.97
N GLN A 4 -9.85 27.39 -11.56
CA GLN A 4 -10.86 28.23 -10.94
C GLN A 4 -11.04 27.75 -9.49
N ILE A 5 -10.62 28.56 -8.52
CA ILE A 5 -10.84 28.32 -7.10
C ILE A 5 -12.35 28.32 -6.92
N ARG A 6 -12.96 27.13 -6.99
CA ARG A 6 -14.39 26.98 -6.76
C ARG A 6 -14.57 27.15 -5.27
N ASN A 7 -15.26 28.20 -4.84
CA ASN A 7 -15.67 28.30 -3.45
C ASN A 7 -16.53 27.06 -3.10
N PRO A 8 -16.33 26.45 -1.92
CA PRO A 8 -17.14 25.33 -1.50
C PRO A 8 -18.58 25.78 -1.34
N MET A 9 -19.48 24.85 -1.65
CA MET A 9 -20.89 25.00 -1.32
C MET A 9 -21.08 24.76 0.17
N GLU A 10 -22.04 25.45 0.78
CA GLU A 10 -22.39 25.21 2.18
C GLU A 10 -23.05 23.83 2.34
N ARG A 11 -24.05 23.55 1.49
CA ARG A 11 -24.83 22.30 1.50
C ARG A 11 -25.20 21.84 0.09
N MET A 12 -25.51 20.55 -0.06
CA MET A 12 -26.04 19.95 -1.28
C MET A 12 -27.53 19.61 -1.15
N TYR A 13 -28.20 19.39 -2.29
CA TYR A 13 -29.60 18.95 -2.29
C TYR A 13 -29.74 17.48 -1.90
N GLN A 14 -30.87 17.11 -1.29
CA GLN A 14 -31.17 15.73 -0.86
C GLN A 14 -31.01 14.72 -2.00
N ARG A 15 -31.57 15.02 -3.17
CA ARG A 15 -31.46 14.16 -4.36
C ARG A 15 -30.01 13.93 -4.78
N THR A 16 -29.17 14.96 -4.65
CA THR A 16 -27.74 14.86 -4.93
C THR A 16 -27.05 13.94 -3.93
N PHE A 17 -27.36 14.09 -2.63
CA PHE A 17 -26.80 13.23 -1.60
C PHE A 17 -27.16 11.77 -1.82
N TYR A 18 -28.45 11.43 -1.94
CA TYR A 18 -28.88 10.05 -2.20
C TYR A 18 -28.25 9.49 -3.48
N TYR A 19 -28.23 10.29 -4.56
CA TYR A 19 -27.67 9.83 -5.83
C TYR A 19 -26.15 9.65 -5.81
N HIS A 20 -25.39 10.38 -5.00
CA HIS A 20 -23.92 10.31 -5.01
C HIS A 20 -23.31 9.59 -3.81
N PHE A 21 -24.00 9.49 -2.67
CA PHE A 21 -23.47 8.87 -1.45
C PHE A 21 -23.98 7.44 -1.23
N GLU A 22 -24.98 6.97 -1.99
CA GLU A 22 -25.46 5.56 -1.90
C GLU A 22 -24.30 4.55 -1.97
N ASN A 23 -24.14 3.70 -0.95
CA ASN A 23 -22.98 2.81 -0.78
C ASN A 23 -23.02 1.52 -1.60
N LYS A 24 -23.90 1.41 -2.59
CA LYS A 24 -23.98 0.22 -3.45
C LYS A 24 -22.62 -0.01 -4.14
N PRO A 25 -21.98 -1.19 -4.02
CA PRO A 25 -20.59 -1.36 -4.46
C PRO A 25 -20.35 -1.11 -5.95
N ILE A 26 -21.33 -1.46 -6.80
CA ILE A 26 -21.23 -1.31 -8.25
C ILE A 26 -22.36 -0.40 -8.73
N LEU A 27 -21.96 0.77 -9.24
CA LEU A 27 -22.84 1.81 -9.77
C LEU A 27 -22.23 2.42 -11.02
N TYR A 28 -22.99 2.41 -12.11
CA TYR A 28 -22.58 2.96 -13.40
C TYR A 28 -23.12 4.38 -13.61
N GLY A 29 -22.42 5.18 -14.43
CA GLY A 29 -22.91 6.49 -14.89
C GLY A 29 -22.69 7.67 -13.93
N ARG A 30 -22.10 7.47 -12.74
CA ARG A 30 -21.78 8.58 -11.83
C ARG A 30 -20.55 9.35 -12.33
N SER A 31 -20.80 10.51 -12.94
CA SER A 31 -19.74 11.33 -13.56
C SER A 31 -19.10 12.37 -12.62
N TYR A 32 -19.57 12.45 -11.36
CA TYR A 32 -19.13 13.44 -10.39
C TYR A 32 -18.70 12.79 -9.07
N THR A 33 -17.62 13.32 -8.48
CA THR A 33 -17.21 13.08 -7.11
C THR A 33 -17.65 14.24 -6.22
N TRP A 34 -18.05 13.91 -5.00
CA TRP A 34 -18.41 14.86 -3.96
C TRP A 34 -17.53 14.62 -2.74
N LEU A 35 -17.05 15.71 -2.15
CA LEU A 35 -16.24 15.74 -0.94
C LEU A 35 -16.85 16.76 0.01
N CYS A 36 -17.44 16.28 1.09
CA CYS A 36 -17.78 17.13 2.24
C CYS A 36 -16.60 17.13 3.20
N TYR A 37 -16.20 18.29 3.71
CA TYR A 37 -15.10 18.37 4.65
C TYR A 37 -15.51 19.08 5.95
N GLU A 38 -14.86 18.66 7.02
CA GLU A 38 -14.88 19.32 8.32
C GLU A 38 -13.44 19.52 8.79
N VAL A 39 -13.09 20.75 9.17
CA VAL A 39 -11.81 21.09 9.80
C VAL A 39 -12.08 21.47 11.25
N LYS A 40 -11.43 20.81 12.20
CA LYS A 40 -11.50 21.09 13.64
C LYS A 40 -10.12 21.43 14.19
N ILE A 41 -10.06 22.28 15.21
CA ILE A 41 -8.84 22.48 16.00
C ILE A 41 -8.85 21.49 17.17
N ARG A 42 -7.73 20.77 17.36
CA ARG A 42 -7.57 19.87 18.51
C ARG A 42 -7.57 20.67 19.82
N LYS A 43 -8.34 20.18 20.79
CA LYS A 43 -8.53 20.78 22.13
C LYS A 43 -9.18 22.17 22.11
N ASP A 44 -9.92 22.50 21.07
CA ASP A 44 -10.76 23.70 21.05
C ASP A 44 -11.91 23.56 22.07
N PRO A 45 -12.04 24.47 23.05
CA PRO A 45 -13.13 24.43 24.04
C PRO A 45 -14.53 24.55 23.41
N SER A 46 -14.64 25.21 22.24
CA SER A 46 -15.92 25.46 21.57
C SER A 46 -16.51 24.20 20.91
N LYS A 47 -15.67 23.20 20.59
CA LYS A 47 -16.01 22.01 19.79
C LYS A 47 -16.63 22.31 18.41
N LEU A 48 -16.71 23.57 18.00
CA LEU A 48 -17.26 23.95 16.70
C LEU A 48 -16.24 23.68 15.59
N PRO A 49 -16.70 23.36 14.37
CA PRO A 49 -15.82 23.30 13.21
C PRO A 49 -15.17 24.67 12.96
N TRP A 50 -13.88 24.66 12.65
CA TRP A 50 -13.14 25.84 12.18
C TRP A 50 -13.54 26.23 10.75
N ASP A 51 -13.76 25.24 9.89
CA ASP A 51 -14.20 25.42 8.51
C ASP A 51 -14.95 24.15 8.05
N THR A 52 -15.99 24.32 7.24
CA THR A 52 -16.77 23.23 6.65
C THR A 52 -17.19 23.59 5.23
N GLY A 53 -17.44 22.58 4.41
CA GLY A 53 -17.99 22.83 3.09
C GLY A 53 -18.04 21.60 2.21
N VAL A 54 -18.55 21.81 1.00
CA VAL A 54 -18.77 20.76 0.00
C VAL A 54 -18.10 21.16 -1.31
N PHE A 55 -17.23 20.29 -1.80
CA PHE A 55 -16.64 20.36 -3.14
C PHE A 55 -17.26 19.31 -4.06
N ARG A 56 -17.40 19.70 -5.34
CA ARG A 56 -17.82 18.83 -6.43
C ARG A 56 -16.76 18.77 -7.51
N GLY A 57 -16.27 17.57 -7.80
CA GLY A 57 -15.34 17.27 -8.87
C GLY A 57 -15.98 16.47 -10.01
N GLN A 58 -15.40 16.54 -11.20
CA GLN A 58 -15.79 15.71 -12.34
C GLN A 58 -14.82 14.53 -12.49
N VAL A 59 -15.34 13.30 -12.50
CA VAL A 59 -14.51 12.07 -12.52
C VAL A 59 -13.60 12.01 -13.75
N TYR A 60 -14.16 12.29 -14.94
CA TYR A 60 -13.45 12.19 -16.23
C TYR A 60 -12.71 13.46 -16.65
N SER A 61 -12.69 14.46 -15.79
CA SER A 61 -11.91 15.67 -16.03
C SER A 61 -10.47 15.48 -15.57
N LYS A 62 -9.56 16.36 -16.01
CA LYS A 62 -8.18 16.39 -15.51
C LYS A 62 -8.16 16.41 -13.98
N PRO A 63 -7.22 15.71 -13.31
CA PRO A 63 -7.17 15.60 -11.85
C PRO A 63 -7.27 16.94 -11.11
N GLU A 64 -6.75 18.02 -11.68
CA GLU A 64 -6.83 19.40 -11.19
C GLU A 64 -8.27 19.91 -10.90
N HIS A 65 -9.30 19.26 -11.47
CA HIS A 65 -10.72 19.58 -11.26
C HIS A 65 -11.45 18.58 -10.35
N HIS A 66 -10.73 17.62 -9.76
CA HIS A 66 -11.29 16.70 -8.78
C HIS A 66 -11.56 17.43 -7.46
N ALA A 67 -12.47 16.90 -6.64
CA ALA A 67 -12.93 17.57 -5.43
C ALA A 67 -11.80 17.71 -4.39
N GLU A 68 -10.90 16.72 -4.36
CA GLU A 68 -9.69 16.64 -3.56
C GLU A 68 -8.74 17.79 -3.90
N MET A 69 -8.50 18.03 -5.20
CA MET A 69 -7.65 19.13 -5.65
C MET A 69 -8.26 20.50 -5.35
N CYS A 70 -9.59 20.63 -5.41
CA CYS A 70 -10.28 21.84 -4.98
C CYS A 70 -10.04 22.11 -3.48
N PHE A 71 -10.16 21.08 -2.63
CA PHE A 71 -9.84 21.19 -1.21
C PHE A 71 -8.37 21.61 -1.00
N LEU A 72 -7.42 20.88 -1.62
CA LEU A 72 -5.99 21.17 -1.46
C LEU A 72 -5.66 22.59 -1.92
N SER A 73 -6.21 23.06 -3.04
CA SER A 73 -5.98 24.43 -3.52
C SER A 73 -6.40 25.53 -2.53
N ARG A 74 -7.39 25.23 -1.67
CA ARG A 74 -7.84 26.16 -0.62
C ARG A 74 -6.96 26.08 0.62
N PHE A 75 -6.54 24.89 1.03
CA PHE A 75 -5.88 24.67 2.33
C PHE A 75 -4.35 24.55 2.27
N CYS A 76 -3.74 24.43 1.08
CA CYS A 76 -2.30 24.48 0.90
C CYS A 76 -1.73 25.87 1.22
N GLY A 77 -0.54 25.92 1.83
CA GLY A 77 0.17 27.16 2.20
C GLY A 77 -0.16 27.67 3.61
N ASN A 78 -0.16 28.99 3.82
CA ASN A 78 -0.26 29.62 5.15
C ASN A 78 -1.69 29.61 5.74
N GLN A 79 -2.65 28.89 5.15
CA GLN A 79 -4.04 28.83 5.60
C GLN A 79 -4.20 28.02 6.91
N LEU A 80 -3.28 27.11 7.19
CA LEU A 80 -3.25 26.28 8.39
C LEU A 80 -2.03 26.65 9.27
N PRO A 81 -2.20 27.55 10.25
CA PRO A 81 -1.09 27.98 11.11
C PRO A 81 -0.40 26.81 11.83
N ALA A 82 0.93 26.72 11.69
CA ALA A 82 1.74 25.61 12.21
C ALA A 82 1.62 25.40 13.73
N TYR A 83 1.30 26.44 14.50
CA TYR A 83 1.15 26.38 15.96
C TYR A 83 -0.16 25.73 16.42
N LYS A 84 -1.13 25.52 15.51
CA LYS A 84 -2.39 24.84 15.79
C LYS A 84 -2.35 23.42 15.23
N ARG A 85 -2.97 22.48 15.94
CA ARG A 85 -3.16 21.11 15.47
C ARG A 85 -4.55 20.96 14.88
N PHE A 86 -4.64 20.53 13.63
CA PHE A 86 -5.90 20.41 12.91
C PHE A 86 -6.29 18.95 12.75
N GLN A 87 -7.59 18.69 12.89
CA GLN A 87 -8.21 17.42 12.52
C GLN A 87 -9.14 17.67 11.35
N ILE A 88 -8.79 17.10 10.21
CA ILE A 88 -9.55 17.21 8.97
C ILE A 88 -10.26 15.88 8.73
N THR A 89 -11.56 15.94 8.47
CA THR A 89 -12.37 14.79 8.07
C THR A 89 -12.95 15.06 6.70
N TRP A 90 -12.72 14.15 5.76
CA TRP A 90 -13.33 14.15 4.45
C TRP A 90 -14.37 13.03 4.38
N PHE A 91 -15.58 13.37 3.95
CA PHE A 91 -16.62 12.42 3.59
C PHE A 91 -16.76 12.45 2.07
N VAL A 92 -16.27 11.39 1.43
CA VAL A 92 -16.15 11.34 -0.02
C VAL A 92 -17.08 10.30 -0.61
N SER A 93 -17.76 10.68 -1.69
CA SER A 93 -18.63 9.78 -2.46
C SER A 93 -17.89 8.58 -3.06
N TRP A 94 -16.61 8.76 -3.39
CA TRP A 94 -15.68 7.79 -3.95
C TRP A 94 -14.31 8.06 -3.34
N ASN A 95 -13.46 7.04 -3.14
CA ASN A 95 -12.11 7.30 -2.66
C ASN A 95 -11.29 8.10 -3.71
N PRO A 96 -10.27 8.85 -3.26
CA PRO A 96 -9.41 9.61 -4.16
C PRO A 96 -8.72 8.76 -5.22
N CYS A 97 -8.51 9.35 -6.40
CA CYS A 97 -7.74 8.75 -7.48
C CYS A 97 -6.24 8.74 -7.20
N PRO A 98 -5.45 7.85 -7.86
CA PRO A 98 -4.02 7.77 -7.64
C PRO A 98 -3.30 9.12 -7.76
N ASP A 99 -3.65 9.94 -8.76
CA ASP A 99 -3.07 11.28 -8.94
C ASP A 99 -3.40 12.22 -7.78
N CYS A 100 -4.66 12.21 -7.31
CA CYS A 100 -5.07 12.99 -6.15
C CYS A 100 -4.39 12.51 -4.87
N VAL A 101 -4.21 11.19 -4.71
CA VAL A 101 -3.50 10.61 -3.57
C VAL A 101 -2.08 11.13 -3.47
N VAL A 102 -1.34 11.22 -4.58
CA VAL A 102 0.02 11.80 -4.58
C VAL A 102 0.00 13.21 -3.98
N LYS A 103 -0.95 14.05 -4.39
CA LYS A 103 -1.08 15.43 -3.88
C LYS A 103 -1.55 15.51 -2.43
N VAL A 104 -2.40 14.59 -1.99
CA VAL A 104 -2.77 14.48 -0.57
C VAL A 104 -1.58 14.09 0.29
N ILE A 105 -0.72 13.19 -0.19
CA ILE A 105 0.49 12.77 0.54
C ILE A 105 1.49 13.92 0.64
N GLU A 106 1.72 14.67 -0.45
CA GLU A 106 2.53 15.90 -0.43
C GLU A 106 2.01 16.89 0.63
N PHE A 107 0.70 17.14 0.64
CA PHE A 107 0.06 18.00 1.65
C PHE A 107 0.26 17.50 3.09
N LEU A 108 0.13 16.20 3.36
CA LEU A 108 0.35 15.65 4.70
C LEU A 108 1.82 15.75 5.14
N ALA A 109 2.76 15.63 4.20
CA ALA A 109 4.18 15.82 4.48
C ALA A 109 4.52 17.28 4.81
N GLU A 110 3.91 18.24 4.11
CA GLU A 110 4.08 19.68 4.36
C GLU A 110 3.44 20.15 5.68
N HIS A 111 2.40 19.45 6.14
CA HIS A 111 1.61 19.83 7.30
C HIS A 111 1.58 18.75 8.41
N PRO A 112 2.69 18.56 9.16
CA PRO A 112 2.76 17.56 10.24
C PRO A 112 1.82 17.85 11.42
N ASN A 113 1.25 19.06 11.48
CA ASN A 113 0.25 19.47 12.47
C ASN A 113 -1.19 19.06 12.09
N VAL A 114 -1.40 18.42 10.93
CA VAL A 114 -2.70 17.97 10.42
C VAL A 114 -2.86 16.47 10.60
N THR A 115 -4.03 16.05 11.07
CA THR A 115 -4.47 14.65 10.97
C THR A 115 -5.66 14.55 10.01
N LEU A 116 -5.53 13.75 8.96
CA LEU A 116 -6.59 13.55 7.95
C LEU A 116 -7.30 12.21 8.16
N THR A 117 -8.64 12.25 8.16
CA THR A 117 -9.50 11.07 8.06
C THR A 117 -10.29 11.15 6.76
N ILE A 118 -10.24 10.09 5.95
CA ILE A 118 -10.99 9.96 4.70
C ILE A 118 -12.01 8.84 4.88
N SER A 119 -13.25 9.23 5.05
CA SER A 119 -14.41 8.37 5.14
C SER A 119 -15.06 8.27 3.78
N THR A 120 -14.99 7.09 3.17
CA THR A 120 -15.43 6.87 1.79
C THR A 120 -16.75 6.12 1.74
N ALA A 121 -17.73 6.66 1.01
CA ALA A 121 -19.02 6.00 0.80
C ALA A 121 -18.90 4.73 -0.05
N ARG A 122 -18.03 4.74 -1.07
CA ARG A 122 -17.78 3.61 -1.98
C ARG A 122 -16.34 3.57 -2.46
N LEU A 123 -15.79 2.37 -2.60
CA LEU A 123 -14.49 2.17 -3.23
C LEU A 123 -14.63 2.20 -4.75
N TYR A 124 -13.95 3.12 -5.40
CA TYR A 124 -13.87 3.24 -6.85
C TYR A 124 -12.79 2.29 -7.38
N TYR A 125 -13.14 1.46 -8.38
CA TYR A 125 -12.25 0.49 -9.00
C TYR A 125 -11.44 -0.32 -7.97
N TYR A 126 -12.08 -0.81 -6.91
CA TYR A 126 -11.41 -1.55 -5.84
C TYR A 126 -10.77 -2.87 -6.30
N TRP A 127 -11.13 -3.37 -7.49
CA TRP A 127 -10.47 -4.48 -8.18
C TRP A 127 -9.20 -4.04 -8.93
N GLY A 128 -9.11 -2.76 -9.30
CA GLY A 128 -7.96 -2.15 -9.93
C GLY A 128 -6.85 -1.93 -8.90
N ARG A 129 -5.68 -2.50 -9.15
CA ARG A 129 -4.64 -2.59 -8.12
C ARG A 129 -3.92 -1.26 -7.90
N ASP A 130 -3.91 -0.36 -8.89
CA ASP A 130 -3.45 1.04 -8.74
C ASP A 130 -4.27 1.77 -7.65
N TRP A 131 -5.58 1.52 -7.61
CA TRP A 131 -6.49 2.08 -6.61
C TRP A 131 -6.27 1.45 -5.23
N GLN A 132 -6.00 0.14 -5.18
CA GLN A 132 -5.61 -0.54 -3.95
C GLN A 132 -4.32 0.06 -3.37
N ARG A 133 -3.29 0.24 -4.21
CA ARG A 133 -2.01 0.85 -3.84
C ARG A 133 -2.19 2.30 -3.38
N ALA A 134 -3.05 3.08 -4.05
CA ALA A 134 -3.36 4.44 -3.64
C ALA A 134 -3.94 4.51 -2.22
N LEU A 135 -4.85 3.59 -1.88
CA LEU A 135 -5.42 3.48 -0.52
C LEU A 135 -4.35 3.08 0.52
N CYS A 136 -3.46 2.13 0.17
CA CYS A 136 -2.32 1.78 1.02
C CYS A 136 -1.40 2.97 1.24
N ARG A 137 -1.05 3.72 0.19
CA ARG A 137 -0.18 4.91 0.28
C ARG A 137 -0.78 6.02 1.15
N LEU A 138 -2.08 6.27 1.07
CA LEU A 138 -2.77 7.18 1.99
C LEU A 138 -2.58 6.76 3.45
N ARG A 139 -2.79 5.47 3.74
CA ARG A 139 -2.60 4.92 5.09
C ARG A 139 -1.15 5.02 5.55
N GLN A 140 -0.20 4.70 4.67
CA GLN A 140 1.24 4.82 4.94
C GLN A 140 1.68 6.26 5.18
N ALA A 141 1.02 7.24 4.59
CA ALA A 141 1.25 8.67 4.86
C ALA A 141 0.60 9.15 6.17
N GLY A 142 -0.07 8.27 6.92
CA GLY A 142 -0.71 8.58 8.20
C GLY A 142 -2.17 9.02 8.10
N ALA A 143 -2.77 9.02 6.91
CA ALA A 143 -4.20 9.26 6.77
C ALA A 143 -5.02 8.08 7.29
N ARG A 144 -6.12 8.36 8.00
CA ARG A 144 -7.08 7.34 8.43
C ARG A 144 -8.06 7.08 7.29
N VAL A 145 -7.95 5.95 6.63
CA VAL A 145 -8.85 5.56 5.53
C VAL A 145 -9.91 4.59 6.06
N LYS A 146 -11.19 4.91 5.87
CA LYS A 146 -12.31 4.05 6.28
C LYS A 146 -13.50 4.11 5.33
N ILE A 147 -14.42 3.16 5.48
CA ILE A 147 -15.74 3.19 4.83
C ILE A 147 -16.71 3.95 5.73
N MET A 148 -17.55 4.80 5.15
CA MET A 148 -18.57 5.54 5.89
C MET A 148 -19.58 4.57 6.52
N ASP A 149 -19.73 4.66 7.84
CA ASP A 149 -20.76 3.96 8.61
C ASP A 149 -22.06 4.77 8.69
N TYR A 150 -23.09 4.22 9.36
CA TYR A 150 -24.38 4.87 9.51
C TYR A 150 -24.26 6.26 10.17
N GLU A 151 -23.47 6.38 11.24
CA GLU A 151 -23.30 7.63 11.98
C GLU A 151 -22.69 8.71 11.08
N GLU A 152 -21.75 8.34 10.22
CA GLU A 152 -21.14 9.28 9.27
C GLU A 152 -22.07 9.71 8.15
N PHE A 153 -22.93 8.82 7.64
CA PHE A 153 -23.96 9.23 6.68
C PHE A 153 -25.01 10.13 7.33
N ALA A 154 -25.45 9.81 8.55
CA ALA A 154 -26.37 10.65 9.31
C ALA A 154 -25.76 12.03 9.61
N TYR A 155 -24.50 12.05 10.06
CA TYR A 155 -23.76 13.29 10.27
C TYR A 155 -23.65 14.12 8.97
N CYS A 156 -23.36 13.47 7.84
CA CYS A 156 -23.28 14.18 6.56
C CYS A 156 -24.62 14.76 6.13
N TRP A 157 -25.71 14.02 6.36
CA TRP A 157 -27.06 14.44 6.07
C TRP A 157 -27.47 15.66 6.88
N GLU A 158 -27.17 15.69 8.17
CA GLU A 158 -27.49 16.81 9.06
C GLU A 158 -26.70 18.08 8.74
N ASN A 159 -25.41 17.93 8.39
CA ASN A 159 -24.49 19.07 8.31
C ASN A 159 -24.24 19.58 6.88
N PHE A 160 -24.36 18.72 5.85
CA PHE A 160 -24.01 19.06 4.47
C PHE A 160 -25.18 18.93 3.49
N VAL A 161 -26.39 18.63 3.95
CA VAL A 161 -27.58 18.50 3.09
C VAL A 161 -28.66 19.50 3.52
N TYR A 162 -29.38 20.05 2.54
CA TYR A 162 -30.65 20.73 2.79
C TYR A 162 -31.71 19.67 3.14
N ASN A 163 -31.71 19.21 4.38
CA ASN A 163 -32.49 18.07 4.86
C ASN A 163 -33.92 18.41 5.30
N GLU A 164 -34.31 19.68 5.36
CA GLU A 164 -35.65 20.12 5.75
C GLU A 164 -36.11 19.50 7.09
N ASP A 165 -35.19 19.43 8.06
CA ASP A 165 -35.37 18.80 9.38
C ASP A 165 -35.76 17.30 9.36
N GLN A 166 -35.60 16.64 8.21
CA GLN A 166 -35.79 15.19 8.09
C GLN A 166 -34.55 14.45 8.58
N SER A 167 -34.78 13.29 9.20
CA SER A 167 -33.70 12.36 9.56
C SER A 167 -33.18 11.59 8.34
N PHE A 168 -31.92 11.18 8.38
CA PHE A 168 -31.33 10.34 7.34
C PHE A 168 -32.01 8.96 7.31
N MET A 169 -32.52 8.57 6.14
CA MET A 169 -33.09 7.25 5.91
C MET A 169 -32.14 6.41 5.04
N PRO A 170 -31.61 5.28 5.54
CA PRO A 170 -30.73 4.44 4.75
C PRO A 170 -31.47 3.79 3.59
N TRP A 171 -30.78 3.61 2.46
CA TRP A 171 -31.31 2.92 1.30
C TRP A 171 -31.29 1.39 1.48
N TYR A 172 -31.94 0.69 0.55
CA TYR A 172 -31.99 -0.77 0.54
C TYR A 172 -30.58 -1.40 0.55
N LYS A 173 -30.37 -2.42 1.40
CA LYS A 173 -29.10 -3.15 1.59
C LYS A 173 -27.92 -2.31 2.10
N PHE A 174 -28.19 -1.23 2.82
CA PHE A 174 -27.15 -0.37 3.40
C PHE A 174 -26.11 -1.16 4.20
N ASP A 175 -26.53 -1.99 5.16
CA ASP A 175 -25.63 -2.72 6.06
C ASP A 175 -24.83 -3.81 5.33
N ASP A 176 -25.48 -4.56 4.43
CA ASP A 176 -24.81 -5.58 3.60
C ASP A 176 -23.70 -4.96 2.75
N ASN A 177 -23.99 -3.81 2.13
CA ASN A 177 -23.02 -3.09 1.31
C ASN A 177 -21.87 -2.53 2.16
N TYR A 178 -22.17 -1.99 3.35
CA TYR A 178 -21.15 -1.51 4.29
C TYR A 178 -20.22 -2.66 4.71
N ALA A 179 -20.79 -3.80 5.13
CA ALA A 179 -20.02 -4.98 5.53
C ALA A 179 -19.12 -5.48 4.40
N PHE A 180 -19.63 -5.52 3.17
CA PHE A 180 -18.85 -5.87 1.98
C PHE A 180 -17.69 -4.90 1.74
N LEU A 181 -17.97 -3.59 1.66
CA LEU A 181 -16.96 -2.57 1.38
C LEU A 181 -15.89 -2.51 2.48
N HIS A 182 -16.31 -2.63 3.74
CA HIS A 182 -15.41 -2.63 4.90
C HIS A 182 -14.48 -3.84 4.87
N ARG A 183 -15.00 -5.04 4.53
CA ARG A 183 -14.16 -6.24 4.32
C ARG A 183 -13.17 -6.04 3.17
N MET A 184 -13.62 -5.51 2.03
CA MET A 184 -12.74 -5.24 0.88
C MET A 184 -11.64 -4.26 1.22
N LEU A 185 -11.94 -3.15 1.90
CA LEU A 185 -10.93 -2.19 2.34
C LEU A 185 -9.92 -2.85 3.29
N LYS A 186 -10.39 -3.68 4.22
CA LYS A 186 -9.50 -4.43 5.12
C LYS A 186 -8.58 -5.38 4.36
N GLU A 187 -9.08 -6.05 3.32
CA GLU A 187 -8.27 -6.92 2.46
C GLU A 187 -7.23 -6.15 1.66
N ILE A 188 -7.58 -4.99 1.11
CA ILE A 188 -6.65 -4.09 0.42
C ILE A 188 -5.53 -3.67 1.37
N LEU A 189 -5.87 -3.22 2.57
CA LEU A 189 -4.89 -2.71 3.54
C LEU A 189 -4.07 -3.83 4.20
N ARG A 190 -4.45 -5.11 4.04
CA ARG A 190 -3.65 -6.28 4.49
C ARG A 190 -2.40 -6.50 3.65
N HIS A 191 -2.25 -5.85 2.51
CA HIS A 191 -1.02 -5.87 1.73
C HIS A 191 0.15 -5.14 2.41
N LEU A 192 -0.12 -4.44 3.52
CA LEU A 192 0.89 -3.81 4.35
C LEU A 192 1.24 -4.70 5.55
N MET A 193 2.53 -4.92 5.73
CA MET A 193 3.14 -5.60 6.85
C MET A 193 3.09 -4.71 8.08
N ASP A 194 2.89 -5.32 9.24
CA ASP A 194 2.99 -4.64 10.52
C ASP A 194 4.45 -4.18 10.78
N PRO A 195 4.68 -2.96 11.32
CA PRO A 195 6.03 -2.44 11.60
C PRO A 195 6.92 -3.32 12.47
N ASP A 196 6.35 -3.94 13.51
CA ASP A 196 7.11 -4.81 14.42
C ASP A 196 7.46 -6.12 13.72
N THR A 197 6.56 -6.63 12.89
CA THR A 197 6.80 -7.80 12.03
C THR A 197 7.96 -7.53 11.07
N PHE A 198 8.00 -6.36 10.42
CA PHE A 198 9.11 -5.98 9.54
C PHE A 198 10.43 -5.91 10.31
N THR A 199 10.46 -5.13 11.39
CA THR A 199 11.68 -4.89 12.19
C THR A 199 12.22 -6.18 12.78
N SER A 200 11.35 -7.07 13.25
CA SER A 200 11.74 -8.37 13.80
C SER A 200 12.31 -9.30 12.73
N ASN A 201 11.70 -9.37 11.54
CA ASN A 201 12.03 -10.39 10.56
C ASN A 201 13.08 -9.96 9.53
N LEU A 202 13.11 -8.70 9.09
CA LEU A 202 14.03 -8.22 8.05
C LEU A 202 15.36 -7.73 8.63
N ASN A 203 15.49 -7.58 9.95
CA ASN A 203 16.70 -7.03 10.55
C ASN A 203 17.95 -7.89 10.29
N ASN A 204 19.03 -7.30 9.80
CA ASN A 204 20.22 -8.05 9.35
C ASN A 204 21.20 -8.46 10.47
N ASP A 205 20.90 -8.18 11.74
CA ASP A 205 21.71 -8.61 12.88
C ASP A 205 21.62 -10.14 13.04
N LEU A 206 22.79 -10.78 13.01
CA LEU A 206 22.99 -12.23 13.14
C LEU A 206 22.95 -12.70 14.61
N SER A 207 23.05 -11.79 15.57
CA SER A 207 22.98 -12.10 17.00
C SER A 207 21.57 -12.49 17.47
N VAL A 208 20.55 -12.05 16.74
CA VAL A 208 19.14 -12.26 17.07
C VAL A 208 18.72 -13.69 16.72
N ARG A 209 18.59 -14.53 17.74
CA ARG A 209 18.12 -15.92 17.64
C ARG A 209 16.59 -16.00 17.58
N GLY A 210 16.07 -17.13 17.07
CA GLY A 210 14.63 -17.45 17.14
C GLY A 210 13.78 -17.00 15.94
N ARG A 211 14.40 -16.53 14.85
CA ARG A 211 13.69 -16.17 13.60
C ARG A 211 13.42 -17.40 12.76
N HIS A 212 12.31 -18.09 13.04
CA HIS A 212 11.88 -19.30 12.33
C HIS A 212 10.97 -19.03 11.12
N GLN A 213 10.64 -17.76 10.87
CA GLN A 213 9.83 -17.34 9.73
C GLN A 213 10.70 -16.65 8.68
N THR A 214 10.36 -16.89 7.41
CA THR A 214 10.93 -16.18 6.27
C THR A 214 9.83 -15.33 5.65
N TYR A 215 10.08 -14.02 5.58
CA TYR A 215 9.23 -13.05 4.92
C TYR A 215 9.84 -12.67 3.57
N LEU A 216 8.98 -12.48 2.57
CA LEU A 216 9.35 -12.09 1.22
C LEU A 216 8.41 -10.98 0.77
N CYS A 217 8.93 -9.77 0.65
CA CYS A 217 8.26 -8.67 -0.04
C CYS A 217 8.61 -8.76 -1.53
N TYR A 218 7.65 -8.48 -2.40
CA TYR A 218 7.86 -8.56 -3.83
C TYR A 218 7.15 -7.46 -4.59
N GLU A 219 7.72 -7.17 -5.75
CA GLU A 219 7.12 -6.33 -6.77
C GLU A 219 7.46 -6.88 -8.16
N VAL A 220 6.64 -6.50 -9.13
CA VAL A 220 6.83 -6.87 -10.53
C VAL A 220 6.77 -5.61 -11.36
N GLU A 221 7.68 -5.50 -12.32
CA GLU A 221 7.74 -4.42 -13.29
C GLU A 221 7.68 -5.03 -14.70
N ARG A 222 7.05 -4.31 -15.62
CA ARG A 222 7.04 -4.64 -17.05
C ARG A 222 7.98 -3.70 -17.79
N LEU A 223 8.75 -4.23 -18.74
CA LEU A 223 9.52 -3.40 -19.66
C LEU A 223 8.60 -2.80 -20.72
N ASP A 224 8.51 -1.47 -20.76
CA ASP A 224 7.70 -0.71 -21.71
C ASP A 224 8.56 0.39 -22.33
N ASN A 225 8.78 0.32 -23.66
CA ASN A 225 9.62 1.26 -24.42
C ASN A 225 10.99 1.56 -23.77
N GLY A 226 11.65 0.52 -23.24
CA GLY A 226 12.96 0.62 -22.60
C GLY A 226 12.95 1.09 -21.15
N THR A 227 11.79 1.40 -20.58
CA THR A 227 11.62 1.79 -19.17
C THR A 227 10.91 0.69 -18.39
N TRP A 228 11.37 0.41 -17.17
CA TRP A 228 10.67 -0.51 -16.27
C TRP A 228 9.50 0.22 -15.61
N VAL A 229 8.29 -0.27 -15.86
CA VAL A 229 7.05 0.29 -15.33
C VAL A 229 6.52 -0.66 -14.26
N PRO A 230 6.35 -0.21 -13.00
CA PRO A 230 5.76 -1.02 -11.96
C PRO A 230 4.39 -1.56 -12.35
N MET A 231 4.21 -2.86 -12.22
CA MET A 231 2.90 -3.49 -12.24
C MET A 231 2.32 -3.36 -10.84
N ASP A 232 1.61 -2.26 -10.61
CA ASP A 232 0.82 -2.00 -9.38
C ASP A 232 -0.12 -3.14 -9.00
N GLN A 233 -0.34 -4.01 -9.97
CA GLN A 233 -0.98 -5.28 -9.88
C GLN A 233 -0.24 -6.31 -9.01
N HIS A 234 1.04 -6.55 -9.20
CA HIS A 234 1.73 -7.68 -8.58
C HIS A 234 2.73 -7.18 -7.55
N TRP A 235 2.22 -6.74 -6.39
CA TRP A 235 3.04 -6.35 -5.25
C TRP A 235 2.46 -6.89 -3.94
N GLY A 236 3.30 -6.95 -2.92
CA GLY A 236 2.89 -7.26 -1.54
C GLY A 236 3.97 -8.04 -0.81
N PHE A 237 3.56 -8.78 0.22
CA PHE A 237 4.46 -9.67 0.95
C PHE A 237 3.84 -11.03 1.22
N LEU A 238 4.69 -12.00 1.50
CA LEU A 238 4.36 -13.37 1.89
C LEU A 238 5.19 -13.75 3.11
N CYS A 239 4.72 -14.75 3.85
CA CYS A 239 5.53 -15.49 4.81
C CYS A 239 5.40 -16.98 4.55
N ASN A 240 6.40 -17.75 5.00
CA ASN A 240 6.37 -19.21 4.91
C ASN A 240 5.18 -19.79 5.69
N GLN A 241 4.61 -20.86 5.16
CA GLN A 241 3.51 -21.58 5.81
C GLN A 241 4.08 -22.57 6.83
N ALA A 242 3.61 -22.46 8.08
CA ALA A 242 4.01 -23.36 9.14
C ALA A 242 3.42 -24.76 8.96
N LYS A 243 4.18 -25.78 9.35
CA LYS A 243 3.71 -27.17 9.40
C LYS A 243 2.51 -27.29 10.33
N ASN A 244 1.37 -27.76 9.82
CA ASN A 244 0.20 -28.12 10.61
C ASN A 244 -0.14 -29.59 10.40
N VAL A 245 0.67 -30.44 11.03
CA VAL A 245 0.59 -31.91 10.97
C VAL A 245 -0.83 -32.46 11.22
N PRO A 246 -1.66 -31.91 12.14
CA PRO A 246 -3.02 -32.42 12.35
C PRO A 246 -3.98 -32.23 11.16
N ARG A 247 -3.66 -31.32 10.22
CA ARG A 247 -4.46 -31.09 9.00
C ARG A 247 -3.79 -31.63 7.72
N GLY A 248 -2.67 -32.33 7.84
CA GLY A 248 -1.91 -32.84 6.70
C GLY A 248 -1.14 -31.76 5.93
N ASP A 249 -0.85 -30.60 6.55
CA ASP A 249 -0.10 -29.52 5.93
C ASP A 249 1.40 -29.64 6.24
N TYR A 250 2.20 -29.86 5.20
CA TYR A 250 3.64 -30.13 5.28
C TYR A 250 4.51 -28.86 5.40
N GLY A 251 3.89 -27.67 5.48
CA GLY A 251 4.58 -26.39 5.52
C GLY A 251 5.24 -26.06 4.17
N CYS A 252 5.38 -24.78 3.88
CA CYS A 252 5.87 -24.32 2.58
C CYS A 252 6.79 -23.12 2.75
N HIS A 253 7.98 -23.20 2.17
CA HIS A 253 8.93 -22.09 2.16
C HIS A 253 8.39 -20.93 1.31
N VAL A 254 8.73 -19.70 1.68
CA VAL A 254 8.08 -18.50 1.12
C VAL A 254 8.35 -18.33 -0.38
N GLU A 255 9.49 -18.79 -0.86
CA GLU A 255 9.90 -18.83 -2.26
C GLU A 255 8.95 -19.72 -3.06
N LEU A 256 8.63 -20.90 -2.53
CA LEU A 256 7.69 -21.83 -3.15
C LEU A 256 6.25 -21.29 -3.07
N CYS A 257 5.88 -20.63 -1.97
CA CYS A 257 4.60 -19.92 -1.87
C CYS A 257 4.49 -18.83 -2.94
N PHE A 258 5.56 -18.09 -3.21
CA PHE A 258 5.59 -17.09 -4.28
C PHE A 258 5.42 -17.75 -5.65
N LEU A 259 6.24 -18.77 -5.96
CA LEU A 259 6.19 -19.44 -7.26
C LEU A 259 4.81 -20.06 -7.53
N GLY A 260 4.14 -20.59 -6.50
CA GLY A 260 2.76 -21.09 -6.62
C GLY A 260 1.72 -20.01 -6.96
N LYS A 261 2.01 -18.73 -6.69
CA LYS A 261 1.13 -17.60 -7.07
C LYS A 261 1.33 -17.13 -8.50
N VAL A 262 2.54 -17.20 -9.04
CA VAL A 262 2.88 -16.61 -10.35
C VAL A 262 1.98 -17.10 -11.50
N PRO A 263 1.61 -18.40 -11.62
CA PRO A 263 0.75 -18.87 -12.71
C PRO A 263 -0.61 -18.17 -12.78
N SER A 264 -1.16 -17.74 -11.63
CA SER A 264 -2.44 -17.02 -11.59
C SER A 264 -2.38 -15.63 -12.22
N TRP A 265 -1.17 -15.10 -12.47
CA TRP A 265 -0.96 -13.76 -13.01
C TRP A 265 -1.08 -13.70 -14.53
N GLN A 266 -0.99 -14.85 -15.21
CA GLN A 266 -1.10 -14.95 -16.68
C GLN A 266 -0.18 -13.94 -17.39
N LEU A 267 1.09 -13.91 -16.98
CA LEU A 267 2.10 -13.03 -17.59
C LEU A 267 2.21 -13.31 -19.08
N ASP A 268 2.21 -12.26 -19.90
CA ASP A 268 2.27 -12.36 -21.35
C ASP A 268 3.68 -12.77 -21.79
N PRO A 269 3.86 -13.96 -22.42
CA PRO A 269 5.18 -14.42 -22.83
C PRO A 269 5.89 -13.52 -23.84
N ALA A 270 5.16 -12.63 -24.53
CA ALA A 270 5.73 -11.66 -25.47
C ALA A 270 6.35 -10.44 -24.77
N GLN A 271 6.04 -10.21 -23.50
CA GLN A 271 6.52 -9.08 -22.71
C GLN A 271 7.66 -9.51 -21.78
N THR A 272 8.56 -8.58 -21.47
CA THR A 272 9.63 -8.82 -20.50
C THR A 272 9.24 -8.27 -19.14
N TYR A 273 9.40 -9.07 -18.09
CA TYR A 273 9.11 -8.69 -16.72
C TYR A 273 10.36 -8.73 -15.85
N ARG A 274 10.39 -7.89 -14.82
CA ARG A 274 11.36 -7.93 -13.74
C ARG A 274 10.62 -8.16 -12.43
N VAL A 275 10.98 -9.22 -11.74
CA VAL A 275 10.49 -9.53 -10.41
C VAL A 275 11.60 -9.19 -9.43
N THR A 276 11.29 -8.41 -8.41
CA THR A 276 12.23 -8.09 -7.33
C THR A 276 11.73 -8.68 -6.04
N TRP A 277 12.56 -9.48 -5.38
CA TRP A 277 12.32 -10.05 -4.06
C TRP A 277 13.19 -9.34 -3.02
N PHE A 278 12.56 -8.96 -1.91
CA PHE A 278 13.24 -8.55 -0.69
C PHE A 278 12.93 -9.59 0.38
N ILE A 279 13.90 -10.45 0.65
CA ILE A 279 13.69 -11.68 1.43
C ILE A 279 14.49 -11.66 2.72
N SER A 280 13.87 -12.04 3.83
CA SER A 280 14.51 -11.99 5.15
C SER A 280 15.65 -12.99 5.32
N TRP A 281 15.58 -14.12 4.61
CA TRP A 281 16.61 -15.16 4.58
C TRP A 281 16.83 -15.56 3.13
N SER A 282 18.08 -15.72 2.70
CA SER A 282 18.37 -16.16 1.35
C SER A 282 17.79 -17.56 1.06
N PRO A 283 17.41 -17.87 -0.19
CA PRO A 283 16.81 -19.17 -0.49
C PRO A 283 17.70 -20.36 -0.18
N CYS A 284 17.09 -21.44 0.31
CA CYS A 284 17.78 -22.67 0.65
C CYS A 284 17.91 -23.63 -0.55
N PHE A 285 18.88 -24.54 -0.49
CA PHE A 285 19.03 -25.66 -1.43
C PHE A 285 18.39 -26.94 -0.90
N SER A 286 18.56 -27.26 0.39
CA SER A 286 18.15 -28.55 0.99
C SER A 286 16.65 -28.86 0.86
N TRP A 287 15.80 -27.82 0.77
CA TRP A 287 14.35 -27.95 0.56
C TRP A 287 13.92 -27.55 -0.86
N GLY A 288 14.87 -27.49 -1.80
CA GLY A 288 14.63 -27.28 -3.22
C GLY A 288 14.26 -25.85 -3.63
N CYS A 289 14.35 -24.85 -2.76
CA CYS A 289 13.92 -23.48 -3.11
C CYS A 289 14.76 -22.90 -4.27
N ALA A 290 16.09 -22.95 -4.17
CA ALA A 290 16.97 -22.48 -5.24
C ALA A 290 16.77 -23.24 -6.56
N GLU A 291 16.52 -24.54 -6.48
CA GLU A 291 16.29 -25.42 -7.62
C GLU A 291 14.96 -25.11 -8.34
N GLN A 292 13.89 -24.89 -7.57
CA GLN A 292 12.58 -24.50 -8.13
C GLN A 292 12.63 -23.10 -8.75
N VAL A 293 13.36 -22.16 -8.14
CA VAL A 293 13.59 -20.84 -8.76
C VAL A 293 14.39 -20.96 -10.04
N ARG A 294 15.43 -21.81 -10.09
CA ARG A 294 16.18 -22.09 -11.33
C ARG A 294 15.26 -22.65 -12.41
N ALA A 295 14.46 -23.68 -12.11
CA ALA A 295 13.52 -24.27 -13.05
C ALA A 295 12.53 -23.22 -13.59
N PHE A 296 11.97 -22.41 -12.69
CA PHE A 296 11.09 -21.30 -13.06
C PHE A 296 11.74 -20.32 -14.04
N LEU A 297 12.98 -19.89 -13.80
CA LEU A 297 13.71 -18.98 -14.71
C LEU A 297 14.11 -19.64 -16.02
N GLN A 298 14.30 -20.96 -16.02
CA GLN A 298 14.57 -21.72 -17.25
C GLN A 298 13.32 -21.82 -18.13
N GLU A 299 12.15 -22.05 -17.54
CA GLU A 299 10.87 -22.11 -18.25
C GLU A 299 10.37 -20.72 -18.67
N ASN A 300 10.65 -19.68 -17.87
CA ASN A 300 10.15 -18.32 -18.05
C ASN A 300 11.28 -17.35 -18.44
N LYS A 301 11.85 -17.54 -19.63
CA LYS A 301 12.97 -16.70 -20.16
C LYS A 301 12.66 -15.21 -20.28
N HIS A 302 11.38 -14.86 -20.28
CA HIS A 302 10.87 -13.49 -20.34
C HIS A 302 10.80 -12.82 -18.96
N VAL A 303 11.14 -13.53 -17.88
CA VAL A 303 11.18 -13.02 -16.51
C VAL A 303 12.63 -12.90 -16.02
N ARG A 304 12.99 -11.71 -15.54
CA ARG A 304 14.25 -11.45 -14.83
C ARG A 304 13.98 -11.39 -13.34
N LEU A 305 14.83 -11.99 -12.52
CA LEU A 305 14.68 -12.03 -11.08
C LEU A 305 15.83 -11.30 -10.38
N ARG A 306 15.48 -10.37 -9.49
CA ARG A 306 16.37 -9.75 -8.53
C ARG A 306 16.04 -10.24 -7.13
N ILE A 307 17.04 -10.63 -6.37
CA ILE A 307 16.89 -11.09 -4.99
C ILE A 307 17.79 -10.23 -4.11
N PHE A 308 17.18 -9.45 -3.23
CA PHE A 308 17.85 -8.76 -2.14
C PHE A 308 17.57 -9.53 -0.85
N ALA A 309 18.58 -10.21 -0.32
CA ALA A 309 18.46 -10.95 0.93
C ALA A 309 18.93 -10.08 2.10
N ALA A 310 18.14 -9.99 3.17
CA ALA A 310 18.56 -9.33 4.40
C ALA A 310 19.68 -10.10 5.11
N ARG A 311 19.63 -11.44 5.05
CA ARG A 311 20.59 -12.35 5.68
C ARG A 311 20.85 -13.57 4.80
N ILE A 312 22.05 -14.13 4.89
CA ILE A 312 22.41 -15.41 4.27
C ILE A 312 21.95 -16.55 5.18
N TYR A 313 21.15 -17.48 4.67
CA TYR A 313 20.63 -18.63 5.40
C TYR A 313 21.67 -19.75 5.51
N ASP A 314 22.65 -19.58 6.38
CA ASP A 314 23.76 -20.52 6.57
C ASP A 314 23.45 -21.71 7.49
N TYR A 315 22.21 -21.81 7.99
CA TYR A 315 21.68 -23.02 8.61
C TYR A 315 21.50 -24.17 7.61
N ASP A 316 21.36 -23.87 6.32
CA ASP A 316 21.39 -24.89 5.27
C ASP A 316 22.86 -25.23 4.95
N PRO A 317 23.32 -26.49 5.11
CA PRO A 317 24.70 -26.86 4.77
C PRO A 317 25.06 -26.59 3.31
N LEU A 318 24.07 -26.52 2.41
CA LEU A 318 24.24 -26.30 0.97
C LEU A 318 23.90 -24.85 0.55
N TYR A 319 23.85 -23.89 1.48
CA TYR A 319 23.52 -22.49 1.18
C TYR A 319 24.41 -21.85 0.09
N GLN A 320 25.70 -22.20 0.05
CA GLN A 320 26.60 -21.67 -0.98
C GLN A 320 26.24 -22.18 -2.37
N GLU A 321 25.89 -23.46 -2.48
CA GLU A 321 25.40 -24.07 -3.71
C GLU A 321 24.08 -23.44 -4.13
N ALA A 322 23.15 -23.23 -3.18
CA ALA A 322 21.90 -22.51 -3.42
C ALA A 322 22.11 -21.17 -4.14
N LEU A 323 23.01 -20.34 -3.60
CA LEU A 323 23.28 -18.99 -4.10
C LEU A 323 23.97 -19.03 -5.47
N ARG A 324 24.90 -19.96 -5.69
CA ARG A 324 25.54 -20.17 -7.00
C ARG A 324 24.53 -20.63 -8.05
N THR A 325 23.67 -21.59 -7.70
CA THR A 325 22.60 -22.10 -8.58
C THR A 325 21.66 -20.99 -9.03
N LEU A 326 21.27 -20.09 -8.11
CA LEU A 326 20.43 -18.92 -8.46
C LEU A 326 21.13 -17.96 -9.42
N ARG A 327 22.40 -17.62 -9.15
CA ARG A 327 23.18 -16.77 -10.04
C ARG A 327 23.35 -17.40 -11.42
N ASP A 328 23.67 -18.69 -11.48
CA ASP A 328 23.90 -19.43 -12.72
C ASP A 328 22.61 -19.57 -13.55
N ALA A 329 21.45 -19.52 -12.89
CA ALA A 329 20.15 -19.42 -13.53
C ALA A 329 19.84 -18.02 -14.12
N GLY A 330 20.69 -17.03 -13.85
CA GLY A 330 20.54 -15.64 -14.30
C GLY A 330 19.84 -14.72 -13.29
N ALA A 331 19.65 -15.14 -12.04
CA ALA A 331 19.12 -14.26 -11.00
C ALA A 331 20.21 -13.30 -10.48
N GLU A 332 19.85 -12.03 -10.31
CA GLU A 332 20.71 -11.03 -9.68
C GLU A 332 20.55 -11.14 -8.16
N VAL A 333 21.53 -11.75 -7.47
CA VAL A 333 21.49 -11.95 -6.01
C VAL A 333 22.37 -10.92 -5.31
N SER A 334 21.82 -10.17 -4.37
CA SER A 334 22.46 -9.12 -3.59
C SER A 334 22.02 -9.15 -2.13
N ILE A 335 22.75 -8.44 -1.26
CA ILE A 335 22.36 -8.21 0.13
C ILE A 335 21.67 -6.86 0.23
N MET A 336 20.60 -6.77 1.03
CA MET A 336 19.92 -5.50 1.30
C MET A 336 20.86 -4.52 2.01
N THR A 337 20.90 -3.28 1.52
CA THR A 337 21.56 -2.14 2.17
C THR A 337 20.52 -1.24 2.83
N TYR A 338 20.95 -0.11 3.40
CA TYR A 338 20.04 0.91 3.91
C TYR A 338 18.94 1.27 2.89
N GLU A 339 19.29 1.43 1.62
CA GLU A 339 18.37 1.82 0.55
C GLU A 339 17.25 0.81 0.36
N GLU A 340 17.57 -0.50 0.30
CA GLU A 340 16.55 -1.53 0.16
C GLU A 340 15.69 -1.69 1.43
N PHE A 341 16.26 -1.49 2.62
CA PHE A 341 15.47 -1.54 3.86
C PHE A 341 14.50 -0.37 3.97
N GLU A 342 14.95 0.84 3.65
CA GLU A 342 14.13 2.05 3.60
C GLU A 342 13.04 1.90 2.52
N TYR A 343 13.41 1.43 1.33
CA TYR A 343 12.44 1.15 0.26
C TYR A 343 11.36 0.16 0.72
N CYS A 344 11.77 -0.92 1.39
CA CYS A 344 10.82 -1.91 1.88
C CYS A 344 9.90 -1.36 2.97
N TRP A 345 10.44 -0.54 3.87
CA TRP A 345 9.65 0.15 4.88
C TRP A 345 8.60 1.07 4.25
N ASP A 346 9.01 1.86 3.26
CA ASP A 346 8.13 2.82 2.61
C ASP A 346 7.08 2.16 1.71
N THR A 347 7.39 0.98 1.18
CA THR A 347 6.52 0.30 0.21
C THR A 347 5.62 -0.74 0.86
N PHE A 348 6.14 -1.60 1.74
CA PHE A 348 5.45 -2.79 2.22
C PHE A 348 4.99 -2.71 3.67
N VAL A 349 5.32 -1.66 4.43
CA VAL A 349 4.99 -1.58 5.86
C VAL A 349 3.88 -0.55 6.11
N ASP A 350 2.98 -0.86 7.05
CA ASP A 350 2.00 0.09 7.60
C ASP A 350 2.69 1.09 8.54
N ARG A 351 3.55 1.94 7.97
CA ARG A 351 4.39 2.89 8.71
C ARG A 351 3.63 4.06 9.36
N GLN A 352 2.37 4.27 8.97
CA GLN A 352 1.48 5.31 9.53
C GLN A 352 2.14 6.70 9.64
N GLY A 353 2.87 7.08 8.60
CA GLY A 353 3.57 8.37 8.47
C GLY A 353 4.97 8.39 9.09
N ARG A 354 5.40 7.34 9.79
CA ARG A 354 6.72 7.29 10.43
C ARG A 354 7.82 6.98 9.39
N PRO A 355 8.97 7.66 9.45
CA PRO A 355 10.12 7.32 8.62
C PRO A 355 10.73 5.98 9.06
N PHE A 356 11.51 5.36 8.18
CA PHE A 356 12.33 4.22 8.54
C PHE A 356 13.33 4.62 9.63
N GLN A 357 13.57 3.74 10.59
CA GLN A 357 14.58 3.93 11.63
C GLN A 357 15.56 2.75 11.55
N PRO A 358 16.80 2.97 11.08
CA PRO A 358 17.78 1.90 11.02
C PRO A 358 18.15 1.43 12.42
N TRP A 359 18.41 0.13 12.58
CA TRP A 359 18.95 -0.43 13.81
C TRP A 359 20.47 -0.29 13.86
N ASP A 360 21.04 -0.38 15.05
CA ASP A 360 22.49 -0.31 15.26
C ASP A 360 23.21 -1.39 14.45
N GLY A 361 24.27 -1.00 13.75
CA GLY A 361 25.10 -1.92 12.97
C GLY A 361 24.56 -2.27 11.59
N LEU A 362 23.44 -1.68 11.12
CA LEU A 362 22.79 -2.04 9.86
C LEU A 362 23.79 -2.04 8.69
N ASP A 363 24.53 -0.95 8.51
CA ASP A 363 25.45 -0.80 7.37
C ASP A 363 26.66 -1.73 7.50
N GLU A 364 27.23 -1.88 8.69
CA GLU A 364 28.36 -2.78 8.95
C GLU A 364 27.98 -4.24 8.65
N HIS A 365 26.80 -4.67 9.10
CA HIS A 365 26.29 -6.01 8.82
C HIS A 365 26.03 -6.22 7.32
N SER A 366 25.41 -5.25 6.64
CA SER A 366 25.17 -5.32 5.20
C SER A 366 26.47 -5.38 4.40
N GLN A 367 27.50 -4.62 4.78
CA GLN A 367 28.82 -4.68 4.14
C GLN A 367 29.50 -6.04 4.35
N ALA A 368 29.48 -6.57 5.57
CA ALA A 368 30.07 -7.87 5.90
C ALA A 368 29.37 -9.01 5.13
N LEU A 369 28.03 -9.02 5.13
CA LEU A 369 27.22 -9.99 4.37
C LEU A 369 27.45 -9.87 2.86
N SER A 370 27.57 -8.64 2.34
CA SER A 370 27.86 -8.41 0.91
C SER A 370 29.23 -8.96 0.51
N GLY A 371 30.25 -8.75 1.35
CA GLY A 371 31.58 -9.34 1.16
C GLY A 371 31.54 -10.86 1.16
N ARG A 372 30.80 -11.46 2.11
CA ARG A 372 30.59 -12.92 2.19
C ARG A 372 29.86 -13.45 0.96
N LEU A 373 28.78 -12.81 0.51
CA LEU A 373 28.05 -13.19 -0.70
C LEU A 373 28.96 -13.15 -1.93
N ARG A 374 29.76 -12.08 -2.08
CA ARG A 374 30.70 -11.96 -3.19
C ARG A 374 31.70 -13.11 -3.22
N ALA A 375 32.26 -13.49 -2.07
CA ALA A 375 33.16 -14.64 -1.97
C ALA A 375 32.49 -15.97 -2.34
N ILE A 376 31.24 -16.18 -1.91
CA ILE A 376 30.45 -17.39 -2.25
C ILE A 376 30.25 -17.48 -3.76
N LEU A 377 29.87 -16.38 -4.40
CA LEU A 377 29.65 -16.34 -5.83
C LEU A 377 30.99 -16.47 -6.58
N GLN A 378 32.06 -15.79 -6.19
CA GLN A 378 33.34 -15.87 -6.92
C GLN A 378 34.02 -17.25 -6.86
N ASN A 379 33.85 -18.00 -5.78
CA ASN A 379 34.44 -19.33 -5.64
C ASN A 379 33.72 -20.36 -6.54
N GLN A 380 34.20 -20.52 -7.77
CA GLN A 380 34.16 -21.83 -8.44
C GLN A 380 35.25 -22.68 -7.77
N GLY A 381 34.90 -23.86 -7.27
CA GLY A 381 35.88 -24.74 -6.64
C GLY A 381 37.08 -24.95 -7.57
N ASN A 382 38.29 -24.74 -7.04
CA ASN A 382 39.51 -25.26 -7.64
C ASN A 382 39.50 -26.80 -7.61
#